data_AF-A0A2N2PUL3-F1
#
_entry.id   AF-A0A2N2PUL3-F1
#
_cell.length_a   1.000
_cell.length_b   1.000
_cell.length_c   1.000
_cell.angle_alpha   90.00
_cell.angle_beta   90.00
_cell.angle_gamma   90.00
#
_symmetry.space_group_name_H-M   'P 1'
#
loop_
_entity.id
_entity.type
_entity.pdbx_description
1 polymer ?
#
loop_
_entity_poly.entity_id
_entity_poly.type
_entity_poly.pdbx_seq_one_letter_code
_entity_poly.pdbx_strand_id
1 'polypeptide(L)'
;MFKDRSGTIIVILIALVILAIVFVNSGKLKLPSGSPEMVLPVDLQEILPKSWKVLKDNGTPCDYDGDNEVEWLLLYTCDRTSIPASQPAGAPNVDRQLIGGVIYDAQVNRTPQEPGNQSPYRPAFLIPYKLLPDFYTGKGQGYLGETDVIPVLHKIIDPEKKDSCQADEITFFGYSEGKLATRLSIFRWGGKEVGYPGVHFIGNARVKARPIPDTSHQITQVQTFNRLSNHRSMLCELREYNRGDLKTLDFAEDPSQYTIDFCFDAPGDPFYPEAVVVALLRRHYPQDGEGDPSPTGHSFLLATASLPPALADLSEYQSKAAPYRIVSVSNEGTIAPHPEDGVQCLSSTSSTPDTDTWWCGFERARVTTEIFLNGQPHQAIWDLISIANERRSAAVHWRIEKAEIR
;
A
#
# COMPACT_ATOMS: atom_id res chain seq x y z
N MET A 1 62.08 49.88 33.73
CA MET A 1 60.96 50.58 33.05
C MET A 1 59.98 49.54 32.48
N PHE A 2 59.31 48.72 33.31
CA PHE A 2 58.19 47.83 32.91
C PHE A 2 57.48 47.33 34.19
N LYS A 3 56.91 48.24 35.00
CA LYS A 3 56.13 47.87 36.20
C LYS A 3 54.65 48.28 36.12
N ASP A 4 54.27 49.09 35.13
CA ASP A 4 52.91 49.64 35.00
C ASP A 4 52.06 49.02 33.87
N ARG A 5 52.52 47.96 33.20
CA ARG A 5 51.78 47.33 32.07
C ARG A 5 51.00 46.06 32.44
N SER A 6 51.15 45.54 33.65
CA SER A 6 50.50 44.29 34.07
C SER A 6 49.00 44.47 34.34
N GLY A 7 48.61 45.59 34.97
CA GLY A 7 47.20 45.88 35.27
C GLY A 7 46.36 46.09 34.01
N THR A 8 46.91 46.71 32.98
CA THR A 8 46.19 47.00 31.73
C THR A 8 45.87 45.73 30.95
N ILE A 9 46.76 44.74 30.95
CA ILE A 9 46.54 43.45 30.26
C ILE A 9 45.42 42.68 30.93
N ILE A 10 45.36 42.68 32.27
CA ILE A 10 44.30 41.99 33.03
C ILE A 10 42.93 42.63 32.75
N VAL A 11 42.84 43.96 32.70
CA VAL A 11 41.59 44.66 32.39
C VAL A 11 41.11 44.36 30.96
N ILE A 12 42.01 44.30 29.98
CA ILE A 12 41.67 43.96 28.59
C ILE A 12 41.16 42.51 28.49
N LEU A 13 41.79 41.56 29.19
CA LEU A 13 41.34 40.16 29.21
C LEU A 13 39.96 40.01 29.84
N ILE A 14 39.69 40.69 30.95
CA ILE A 14 38.37 40.66 31.60
C ILE A 14 37.31 41.27 30.68
N ALA A 15 37.61 42.39 30.02
CA ALA A 15 36.71 43.01 29.05
C ALA A 15 36.39 42.07 27.88
N LEU A 16 37.38 41.34 27.36
CA LEU A 16 37.18 40.36 26.28
C LEU A 16 36.33 39.17 26.72
N VAL A 17 36.51 38.65 27.95
CA VAL A 17 35.70 37.55 28.48
C VAL A 17 34.25 37.99 28.68
N ILE A 18 34.02 39.18 29.23
CA ILE A 18 32.66 39.72 29.38
C ILE A 18 32.01 39.94 28.02
N LEU A 19 32.75 40.46 27.04
CA LEU A 19 32.25 40.64 25.68
C LEU A 19 31.85 39.30 25.04
N ALA A 20 32.65 38.25 25.24
CA ALA A 20 32.36 36.90 24.75
C ALA A 20 31.09 36.31 25.40
N ILE A 21 30.93 36.47 26.72
CA ILE A 21 29.73 36.01 27.45
C ILE A 21 28.47 36.76 26.95
N VAL A 22 28.57 38.08 26.74
CA VAL A 22 27.46 38.89 26.19
C VAL A 22 27.13 38.48 24.76
N PHE A 23 28.14 38.16 23.93
CA PHE A 23 27.93 37.70 22.56
C PHE A 23 27.29 36.30 22.47
N VAL A 24 27.61 35.40 23.40
CA VAL A 24 26.98 34.08 23.51
C VAL A 24 25.54 34.20 24.02
N ASN A 25 25.30 34.98 25.08
CA ASN A 25 23.94 35.16 25.64
C ASN A 25 23.00 35.98 24.75
N SER A 26 23.52 36.84 23.87
CA SER A 26 22.72 37.60 22.90
C SER A 26 22.39 36.81 21.63
N GLY A 27 22.79 35.53 21.54
CA GLY A 27 22.51 34.65 20.40
C GLY A 27 23.22 35.02 19.10
N LYS A 28 24.14 36.00 19.13
CA LYS A 28 24.91 36.45 17.96
C LYS A 28 26.14 35.59 17.68
N LEU A 29 26.64 34.85 18.67
CA LEU A 29 27.56 33.75 18.45
C LEU A 29 26.78 32.43 18.44
N LYS A 30 26.44 31.94 17.25
CA LYS A 30 26.04 30.54 17.08
C LYS A 30 27.29 29.69 17.28
N LEU A 31 27.45 29.11 18.47
CA LEU A 31 28.30 27.92 18.62
C LEU A 31 27.81 26.90 17.58
N PRO A 32 28.70 26.22 16.84
CA PRO A 32 28.27 25.21 15.89
C PRO A 32 27.56 24.08 16.64
N SER A 33 26.24 24.16 16.76
CA SER A 33 25.36 23.09 17.24
C SER A 33 25.00 22.16 16.08
N GLY A 34 25.98 21.85 15.24
CA GLY A 34 25.86 20.72 14.33
C GLY A 34 26.19 19.50 15.17
N SER A 35 25.17 18.82 15.68
CA SER A 35 25.32 17.37 15.91
C SER A 35 25.91 16.80 14.62
N PRO A 36 27.08 16.14 14.67
CA PRO A 36 27.72 15.64 13.47
C PRO A 36 26.70 14.78 12.72
N GLU A 37 26.55 15.01 11.42
CA GLU A 37 25.80 14.12 10.55
C GLU A 37 26.38 12.72 10.75
N MET A 38 25.62 11.83 11.41
CA MET A 38 26.07 10.49 11.72
C MET A 38 26.01 9.65 10.44
N VAL A 39 27.01 9.87 9.60
CA VAL A 39 27.26 9.09 8.40
C VAL A 39 27.79 7.73 8.84
N LEU A 40 27.20 6.66 8.32
CA LEU A 40 27.70 5.32 8.54
C LEU A 40 29.22 5.26 8.22
N PRO A 41 30.07 4.76 9.13
CA PRO A 41 31.53 4.85 8.98
C PRO A 41 32.12 3.86 7.96
N VAL A 42 31.29 3.18 7.17
CA VAL A 42 31.67 2.14 6.20
C VAL A 42 30.89 2.33 4.91
N ASP A 43 31.55 2.17 3.76
CA ASP A 43 30.85 2.07 2.48
C ASP A 43 30.13 0.71 2.41
N LEU A 44 28.79 0.76 2.47
CA LEU A 44 27.94 -0.42 2.45
C LEU A 44 28.11 -1.26 1.18
N GLN A 45 28.56 -0.65 0.08
CA GLN A 45 28.82 -1.37 -1.16
C GLN A 45 30.07 -2.28 -1.07
N GLU A 46 30.99 -2.02 -0.12
CA GLU A 46 32.17 -2.86 0.12
C GLU A 46 31.84 -4.14 0.90
N ILE A 47 30.76 -4.13 1.68
CA ILE A 47 30.35 -5.28 2.52
C ILE A 47 29.26 -6.15 1.87
N LEU A 48 28.56 -5.64 0.87
CA LEU A 48 27.58 -6.40 0.11
C LEU A 48 28.22 -7.17 -1.06
N PRO A 49 27.62 -8.30 -1.51
CA PRO A 49 28.03 -8.95 -2.74
C PRO A 49 28.05 -7.97 -3.92
N LYS A 50 29.04 -8.08 -4.81
CA LYS A 50 29.20 -7.18 -5.98
C LYS A 50 27.99 -7.16 -6.92
N SER A 51 27.20 -8.22 -6.94
CA SER A 51 25.97 -8.32 -7.73
C SER A 51 24.80 -7.57 -7.12
N TRP A 52 24.91 -7.14 -5.86
CA TRP A 52 23.88 -6.42 -5.14
C TRP A 52 24.15 -4.92 -5.22
N LYS A 53 23.07 -4.13 -5.28
CA LYS A 53 23.17 -2.67 -5.41
C LYS A 53 22.33 -2.00 -4.35
N VAL A 54 22.92 -1.08 -3.60
CA VAL A 54 22.20 -0.26 -2.62
C VAL A 54 21.20 0.67 -3.31
N LEU A 55 19.98 0.75 -2.77
CA LEU A 55 18.95 1.71 -3.18
C LEU A 55 19.12 3.00 -2.37
N LYS A 56 19.41 4.13 -3.07
CA LYS A 56 19.55 5.56 -2.64
C LYS A 56 19.95 5.92 -1.18
N ASP A 57 20.80 6.94 -1.04
CA ASP A 57 21.12 7.73 0.17
C ASP A 57 21.29 6.93 1.48
N ASN A 58 22.53 6.47 1.68
CA ASN A 58 23.06 5.69 2.80
C ASN A 58 22.24 5.71 4.10
N GLY A 59 21.45 4.65 4.26
CA GLY A 59 21.00 4.15 5.56
C GLY A 59 20.12 5.12 6.33
N THR A 60 18.79 4.93 6.33
CA THR A 60 17.92 5.79 7.17
C THR A 60 18.32 5.59 8.64
N PRO A 61 18.94 6.59 9.30
CA PRO A 61 19.51 6.41 10.63
C PRO A 61 18.38 6.49 11.64
N CYS A 62 18.26 5.47 12.48
CA CYS A 62 17.30 5.50 13.57
C CYS A 62 17.53 4.47 14.67
N ASP A 63 16.93 4.72 15.84
CA ASP A 63 16.71 3.76 16.94
C ASP A 63 15.55 2.81 16.57
N TYR A 64 15.86 1.70 15.91
CA TYR A 64 14.92 0.65 15.51
C TYR A 64 14.75 -0.45 16.57
N ASP A 65 15.66 -0.54 17.54
CA ASP A 65 15.68 -1.61 18.54
C ASP A 65 15.27 -1.14 19.96
N GLY A 66 15.21 0.18 20.15
CA GLY A 66 14.72 0.88 21.32
C GLY A 66 15.76 1.12 22.42
N ASP A 67 17.04 0.88 22.15
CA ASP A 67 18.12 1.08 23.12
C ASP A 67 18.70 2.52 23.14
N ASN A 68 18.16 3.42 22.30
CA ASN A 68 18.60 4.81 22.08
C ASN A 68 19.99 4.93 21.45
N GLU A 69 20.51 3.89 20.81
CA GLU A 69 21.61 3.99 19.85
C GLU A 69 21.04 4.28 18.44
N VAL A 70 21.93 4.45 17.45
CA VAL A 70 21.53 4.70 16.06
C VAL A 70 21.93 3.50 15.24
N GLU A 71 20.95 2.95 14.55
CA GLU A 71 21.12 1.90 13.56
C GLU A 71 20.77 2.42 12.17
N TRP A 72 21.22 1.71 11.14
CA TRP A 72 21.02 2.12 9.75
C TRP A 72 20.21 1.08 8.98
N LEU A 73 19.01 1.47 8.53
CA LEU A 73 18.21 0.67 7.61
C LEU A 73 18.75 0.82 6.19
N LEU A 74 19.27 -0.27 5.64
CA LEU A 74 19.76 -0.36 4.27
C LEU A 74 18.80 -1.17 3.40
N LEU A 75 18.43 -0.62 2.25
CA LEU A 75 17.74 -1.33 1.18
C LEU A 75 18.67 -1.62 0.02
N TYR A 76 18.53 -2.79 -0.57
CA TYR A 76 19.39 -3.23 -1.69
C TYR A 76 18.60 -4.05 -2.70
N THR A 77 19.05 -4.09 -3.94
CA THR A 77 18.56 -5.02 -4.95
C THR A 77 19.49 -6.22 -5.10
N CYS A 78 18.90 -7.38 -5.35
CA CYS A 78 19.58 -8.64 -5.61
C CYS A 78 18.89 -9.41 -6.76
N ASP A 79 19.54 -10.47 -7.25
CA ASP A 79 18.98 -11.45 -8.19
C ASP A 79 18.27 -10.83 -9.41
N ARG A 80 18.99 -9.98 -10.16
CA ARG A 80 18.48 -9.34 -11.38
C ARG A 80 18.16 -10.38 -12.45
N THR A 81 16.88 -10.46 -12.82
CA THR A 81 16.38 -11.27 -13.93
C THR A 81 15.70 -10.39 -14.97
N SER A 82 16.05 -10.57 -16.23
CA SER A 82 15.41 -9.89 -17.36
C SER A 82 14.23 -10.73 -17.84
N ILE A 83 13.01 -10.21 -17.73
CA ILE A 83 11.81 -10.90 -18.20
C ILE A 83 11.16 -10.13 -19.36
N PRO A 84 10.46 -10.81 -20.29
CA PRO A 84 9.68 -10.13 -21.31
C PRO A 84 8.65 -9.19 -20.68
N ALA A 85 8.54 -7.97 -21.18
CA ALA A 85 7.51 -7.04 -20.73
C ALA A 85 6.11 -7.65 -20.96
N SER A 86 5.23 -7.50 -19.96
CA SER A 86 3.94 -8.17 -19.91
C SER A 86 3.05 -7.85 -21.13
N GLN A 87 3.08 -6.61 -21.65
CA GLN A 87 2.52 -6.16 -22.95
C GLN A 87 3.06 -4.75 -23.28
N PRO A 88 3.08 -4.29 -24.55
CA PRO A 88 2.73 -4.98 -25.80
C PRO A 88 3.87 -5.86 -26.36
N ALA A 89 3.53 -6.75 -27.30
CA ALA A 89 4.49 -7.61 -27.97
C ALA A 89 5.60 -6.79 -28.66
N GLY A 90 6.86 -7.09 -28.35
CA GLY A 90 8.03 -6.35 -28.83
C GLY A 90 8.52 -5.24 -27.89
N ALA A 91 7.86 -5.02 -26.75
CA ALA A 91 8.41 -4.17 -25.70
C ALA A 91 9.73 -4.76 -25.16
N PRO A 92 10.73 -3.90 -24.83
CA PRO A 92 11.99 -4.36 -24.29
C PRO A 92 11.77 -5.12 -22.98
N ASN A 93 12.59 -6.14 -22.72
CA ASN A 93 12.53 -6.87 -21.46
C ASN A 93 12.60 -5.89 -20.28
N VAL A 94 11.80 -6.15 -19.26
CA VAL A 94 11.86 -5.42 -17.99
C VAL A 94 12.81 -6.19 -17.08
N ASP A 95 13.81 -5.48 -16.57
CA ASP A 95 14.63 -6.00 -15.49
C ASP A 95 13.81 -6.02 -14.20
N ARG A 96 13.58 -7.22 -13.66
CA ARG A 96 13.07 -7.39 -12.30
C ARG A 96 14.22 -7.70 -11.37
N GLN A 97 14.23 -7.06 -10.21
CA GLN A 97 15.25 -7.26 -9.18
C GLN A 97 14.56 -7.42 -7.84
N LEU A 98 14.98 -8.40 -7.05
CA LEU A 98 14.40 -8.59 -5.73
C LEU A 98 14.98 -7.53 -4.79
N ILE A 99 14.12 -6.82 -4.07
CA ILE A 99 14.53 -5.81 -3.10
C ILE A 99 14.61 -6.46 -1.72
N GLY A 100 15.77 -6.37 -1.09
CA GLY A 100 16.00 -6.79 0.28
C GLY A 100 16.29 -5.61 1.22
N GLY A 101 16.37 -5.91 2.51
CA GLY A 101 16.67 -4.97 3.57
C GLY A 101 17.47 -5.59 4.71
N VAL A 102 18.29 -4.75 5.36
CA VAL A 102 19.09 -5.10 6.54
C VAL A 102 19.19 -3.88 7.44
N ILE A 103 19.14 -4.10 8.76
CA ILE A 103 19.41 -3.06 9.76
C ILE A 103 20.79 -3.34 10.33
N TYR A 104 21.69 -2.36 10.26
CA TYR A 104 23.01 -2.44 10.87
C TYR A 104 23.02 -1.71 12.21
N ASP A 105 23.43 -2.41 13.24
CA ASP A 105 23.58 -1.91 14.60
C ASP A 105 25.07 -1.76 14.94
N ALA A 106 25.49 -0.58 15.38
CA ALA A 106 26.88 -0.31 15.76
C ALA A 106 27.12 -0.63 17.24
N GLN A 107 27.54 -1.86 17.53
CA GLN A 107 27.94 -2.23 18.88
C GLN A 107 29.35 -1.68 19.19
N VAL A 108 29.39 -0.61 19.99
CA VAL A 108 30.64 -0.02 20.49
C VAL A 108 31.24 -0.93 21.56
N ASN A 109 32.52 -1.32 21.43
CA ASN A 109 33.20 -2.05 22.49
C ASN A 109 33.29 -1.17 23.77
N ARG A 110 32.49 -1.50 24.80
CA ARG A 110 32.41 -0.77 26.08
C ARG A 110 33.50 -1.16 27.08
N THR A 111 34.42 -2.06 26.72
CA THR A 111 35.53 -2.43 27.61
C THR A 111 36.41 -1.20 27.85
N PRO A 112 36.66 -0.79 29.10
CA PRO A 112 37.52 0.36 29.37
C PRO A 112 38.91 0.09 28.80
N GLN A 113 39.36 0.95 27.89
CA GLN A 113 40.75 0.95 27.46
C GLN A 113 41.64 1.25 28.68
N GLU A 114 42.80 0.61 28.74
CA GLU A 114 43.77 0.84 29.81
C GLU A 114 44.02 2.35 29.99
N PRO A 115 44.21 2.83 31.24
CA PRO A 115 44.49 4.23 31.50
C PRO A 115 45.72 4.68 30.69
N GLY A 116 45.51 5.54 29.69
CA GLY A 116 46.58 6.05 28.82
C GLY A 116 46.36 5.83 27.33
N ASN A 117 45.41 4.98 26.92
CA ASN A 117 45.03 4.84 25.51
C ASN A 117 43.78 5.69 25.24
N GLN A 118 43.96 6.92 24.78
CA GLN A 118 42.88 7.76 24.27
C GLN A 118 42.81 7.57 22.75
N SER A 119 42.47 6.37 22.28
CA SER A 119 42.11 6.24 20.86
C SER A 119 40.80 7.00 20.63
N PRO A 120 40.77 8.01 19.74
CA PRO A 120 39.53 8.73 19.43
C PRO A 120 38.51 7.82 18.71
N TYR A 121 38.96 6.66 18.21
CA TYR A 121 38.14 5.64 17.60
C TYR A 121 37.99 4.46 18.56
N ARG A 122 36.78 4.26 19.07
CA ARG A 122 36.39 2.97 19.67
C ARG A 122 36.04 2.03 18.52
N PRO A 123 36.55 0.79 18.48
CA PRO A 123 36.10 -0.18 17.51
C PRO A 123 34.59 -0.41 17.72
N ALA A 124 33.79 0.00 16.74
CA ALA A 124 32.39 -0.36 16.63
C ALA A 124 32.30 -1.52 15.62
N PHE A 125 31.67 -2.61 16.01
CA PHE A 125 31.35 -3.70 15.09
C PHE A 125 29.92 -3.49 14.61
N LEU A 126 29.70 -3.55 13.29
CA LEU A 126 28.36 -3.50 12.72
C LEU A 126 27.76 -4.91 12.78
N ILE A 127 26.68 -5.07 13.54
CA ILE A 127 25.89 -6.31 13.57
C ILE A 127 24.77 -6.19 12.53
N PRO A 128 24.74 -7.06 11.50
CA PRO A 128 23.66 -7.08 10.52
C PRO A 128 22.46 -7.87 11.01
N TYR A 129 21.32 -7.20 11.19
CA TYR A 129 20.03 -7.86 11.34
C TYR A 129 19.30 -7.88 9.99
N LYS A 130 19.35 -9.02 9.31
CA LYS A 130 18.68 -9.22 8.02
C LYS A 130 17.15 -9.21 8.19
N LEU A 131 16.48 -8.46 7.31
CA LEU A 131 15.02 -8.41 7.20
C LEU A 131 14.55 -9.45 6.19
N LEU A 132 14.84 -9.22 4.91
CA LEU A 132 14.60 -10.14 3.78
C LEU A 132 15.59 -9.82 2.65
N PRO A 133 15.93 -10.77 1.76
CA PRO A 133 15.82 -12.22 1.97
C PRO A 133 16.63 -12.68 3.19
N ASP A 134 16.12 -13.63 3.97
CA ASP A 134 16.86 -14.28 5.06
C ASP A 134 16.77 -15.82 4.92
N PHE A 135 17.83 -16.52 5.29
CA PHE A 135 17.93 -17.97 5.20
C PHE A 135 17.45 -18.69 6.47
N TYR A 136 17.26 -17.96 7.57
CA TYR A 136 16.75 -18.52 8.82
C TYR A 136 15.25 -18.83 8.75
N THR A 137 14.88 -20.02 9.26
CA THR A 137 13.50 -20.50 9.31
C THR A 137 12.63 -19.60 10.20
N GLY A 138 11.41 -19.25 9.76
CA GLY A 138 10.48 -18.41 10.54
C GLY A 138 10.54 -16.91 10.23
N LYS A 139 11.55 -16.42 9.51
CA LYS A 139 11.57 -15.05 8.95
C LYS A 139 11.00 -14.94 7.53
N GLY A 140 10.66 -16.09 6.94
CA GLY A 140 10.22 -16.19 5.55
C GLY A 140 11.40 -16.27 4.56
N GLN A 141 11.17 -16.99 3.45
CA GLN A 141 11.99 -16.88 2.24
C GLN A 141 11.28 -15.87 1.33
N GLY A 142 11.94 -14.79 0.92
CA GLY A 142 11.26 -13.76 0.13
C GLY A 142 12.03 -12.46 -0.02
N TYR A 143 11.31 -11.41 -0.39
CA TYR A 143 11.84 -10.09 -0.71
C TYR A 143 10.78 -9.03 -0.39
N LEU A 144 11.23 -7.80 -0.13
CA LEU A 144 10.40 -6.67 0.23
C LEU A 144 9.61 -6.15 -0.97
N GLY A 145 10.14 -6.22 -2.20
CA GLY A 145 9.51 -5.74 -3.43
C GLY A 145 10.32 -6.14 -4.67
N GLU A 146 9.84 -5.78 -5.87
CA GLU A 146 10.54 -6.07 -7.15
C GLU A 146 10.89 -4.80 -7.96
N THR A 147 10.07 -3.75 -7.84
CA THR A 147 10.29 -2.49 -8.56
C THR A 147 10.57 -1.32 -7.62
N ASP A 148 9.88 -1.29 -6.49
CA ASP A 148 10.05 -0.25 -5.47
C ASP A 148 9.63 -0.78 -4.11
N VAL A 149 10.07 -0.10 -3.05
CA VAL A 149 9.70 -0.37 -1.67
C VAL A 149 9.60 0.95 -0.91
N ILE A 150 8.49 1.14 -0.20
CA ILE A 150 8.29 2.29 0.68
C ILE A 150 8.33 1.81 2.14
N PRO A 151 9.35 2.21 2.92
CA PRO A 151 9.37 1.97 4.36
C PRO A 151 8.44 2.94 5.10
N VAL A 152 7.77 2.46 6.13
CA VAL A 152 6.97 3.23 7.08
C VAL A 152 7.42 2.86 8.49
N LEU A 153 7.91 3.84 9.23
CA LEU A 153 8.35 3.68 10.61
C LEU A 153 7.20 4.05 11.56
N HIS A 154 6.77 3.09 12.37
CA HIS A 154 5.72 3.30 13.36
C HIS A 154 6.34 3.67 14.69
N LYS A 155 6.19 4.95 15.05
CA LYS A 155 6.83 5.55 16.22
C LYS A 155 6.09 5.26 17.52
N ILE A 156 6.84 5.24 18.62
CA ILE A 156 6.28 5.27 19.97
C ILE A 156 5.60 6.64 20.17
N ILE A 157 4.31 6.64 20.52
CA ILE A 157 3.67 7.88 20.99
C ILE A 157 4.07 8.09 22.46
N ASP A 158 5.28 8.60 22.65
CA ASP A 158 5.72 9.15 23.91
C ASP A 158 5.78 10.69 23.78
N PRO A 159 4.92 11.45 24.48
CA PRO A 159 4.92 12.91 24.42
C PRO A 159 6.25 13.53 24.88
N GLU A 160 7.08 12.81 25.63
CA GLU A 160 8.41 13.25 26.05
C GLU A 160 9.51 12.99 24.99
N LYS A 161 9.26 12.10 24.01
CA LYS A 161 10.21 11.72 22.95
C LYS A 161 9.78 12.16 21.54
N LYS A 162 9.06 13.28 21.45
CA LYS A 162 8.43 13.78 20.20
C LYS A 162 9.40 13.96 19.02
N ASP A 163 10.68 14.18 19.30
CA ASP A 163 11.73 14.36 18.29
C ASP A 163 12.62 13.12 18.08
N SER A 164 12.35 12.01 18.78
CA SER A 164 13.04 10.74 18.53
C SER A 164 12.53 10.12 17.23
N CYS A 165 13.42 9.48 16.49
CA CYS A 165 13.02 8.68 15.35
C CYS A 165 12.53 7.28 15.78
N GLN A 166 12.68 6.93 17.07
CA GLN A 166 12.49 5.58 17.63
C GLN A 166 11.27 4.85 17.07
N ALA A 167 11.48 3.65 16.53
CA ALA A 167 10.45 2.86 15.87
C ALA A 167 10.21 1.52 16.59
N ASP A 168 8.95 1.23 16.93
CA ASP A 168 8.56 -0.08 17.50
C ASP A 168 8.30 -1.13 16.42
N GLU A 169 7.95 -0.68 15.23
CA GLU A 169 7.53 -1.52 14.11
C GLU A 169 7.92 -0.85 12.80
N ILE A 170 8.41 -1.66 11.87
CA ILE A 170 8.84 -1.21 10.55
C ILE A 170 7.98 -1.95 9.54
N THR A 171 7.28 -1.20 8.70
CA THR A 171 6.50 -1.77 7.61
C THR A 171 7.13 -1.43 6.27
N PHE A 172 7.14 -2.37 5.35
CA PHE A 172 7.52 -2.17 3.97
C PHE A 172 6.33 -2.46 3.05
N PHE A 173 5.92 -1.44 2.29
CA PHE A 173 5.02 -1.61 1.17
C PHE A 173 5.85 -1.89 -0.09
N GLY A 174 5.74 -3.11 -0.59
CA GLY A 174 6.47 -3.58 -1.76
C GLY A 174 5.66 -3.52 -3.04
N TYR A 175 6.32 -3.14 -4.13
CA TYR A 175 5.72 -3.00 -5.44
C TYR A 175 6.34 -3.98 -6.42
N SER A 176 5.52 -4.60 -7.27
CA SER A 176 6.00 -5.45 -8.37
C SER A 176 5.72 -4.88 -9.75
N GLU A 177 4.48 -4.47 -10.01
CA GLU A 177 4.11 -3.82 -11.26
C GLU A 177 3.00 -2.80 -10.96
N GLY A 178 3.23 -1.54 -11.36
CA GLY A 178 2.26 -0.46 -11.19
C GLY A 178 2.40 0.31 -9.87
N LYS A 179 1.36 1.11 -9.57
CA LYS A 179 1.37 2.11 -8.48
C LYS A 179 0.84 1.59 -7.14
N LEU A 180 0.30 0.37 -7.10
CA LEU A 180 -0.28 -0.21 -5.89
C LEU A 180 0.67 -1.23 -5.30
N ALA A 181 0.80 -1.23 -3.98
CA ALA A 181 1.64 -2.18 -3.27
C ALA A 181 1.05 -3.58 -3.45
N THR A 182 1.87 -4.57 -3.79
CA THR A 182 1.50 -5.99 -3.93
C THR A 182 2.07 -6.85 -2.81
N ARG A 183 2.94 -6.27 -1.97
CA ARG A 183 3.54 -6.91 -0.80
C ARG A 183 3.46 -5.99 0.41
N LEU A 184 3.32 -6.61 1.56
CA LEU A 184 3.45 -5.96 2.86
C LEU A 184 4.33 -6.83 3.72
N SER A 185 5.40 -6.27 4.27
CA SER A 185 6.22 -6.93 5.29
C SER A 185 6.26 -6.08 6.54
N ILE A 186 5.95 -6.66 7.69
CA ILE A 186 5.91 -5.96 8.98
C ILE A 186 6.93 -6.63 9.89
N PHE A 187 7.86 -5.85 10.44
CA PHE A 187 8.94 -6.31 11.30
C PHE A 187 8.91 -5.61 12.65
N ARG A 188 9.34 -6.31 13.69
CA ARG A 188 9.51 -5.77 15.04
C ARG A 188 10.75 -6.35 15.67
N TRP A 189 11.45 -5.56 16.49
CA TRP A 189 12.57 -6.04 17.26
C TRP A 189 12.16 -7.12 18.28
N GLY A 190 12.80 -8.29 18.19
CA GLY A 190 12.59 -9.44 19.07
C GLY A 190 13.74 -9.67 20.06
N GLY A 191 14.71 -8.76 20.12
CA GLY A 191 15.93 -8.87 20.93
C GLY A 191 17.14 -9.41 20.15
N LYS A 192 18.33 -9.25 20.73
CA LYS A 192 19.63 -9.50 20.08
C LYS A 192 19.79 -10.90 19.47
N GLU A 193 19.21 -11.92 20.10
CA GLU A 193 19.29 -13.31 19.64
C GLU A 193 18.37 -13.59 18.44
N VAL A 194 17.27 -12.85 18.30
CA VAL A 194 16.23 -13.10 17.28
C VAL A 194 16.33 -12.10 16.12
N GLY A 195 16.75 -10.87 16.41
CA GLY A 195 16.74 -9.76 15.48
C GLY A 195 15.32 -9.25 15.22
N TYR A 196 14.97 -9.10 13.94
CA TYR A 196 13.66 -8.61 13.50
C TYR A 196 12.83 -9.74 12.89
N PRO A 197 12.04 -10.49 13.66
CA PRO A 197 10.99 -11.34 13.11
C PRO A 197 9.95 -10.50 12.35
N GLY A 198 9.29 -11.10 11.38
CA GLY A 198 8.29 -10.41 10.58
C GLY A 198 7.16 -11.31 10.07
N VAL A 199 6.09 -10.65 9.62
CA VAL A 199 4.95 -11.25 8.93
C VAL A 199 4.81 -10.64 7.54
N HIS A 200 4.38 -11.45 6.58
CA HIS A 200 4.37 -11.09 5.16
C HIS A 200 3.01 -11.37 4.53
N PHE A 201 2.54 -10.43 3.73
CA PHE A 201 1.31 -10.55 2.96
C PHE A 201 1.59 -10.30 1.49
N ILE A 202 0.96 -11.10 0.64
CA ILE A 202 1.11 -11.03 -0.81
C ILE A 202 -0.27 -10.95 -1.43
N GLY A 203 -0.46 -9.96 -2.30
CA GLY A 203 -1.62 -9.82 -3.16
C GLY A 203 -1.16 -9.67 -4.60
N ASN A 204 -1.60 -10.55 -5.51
CA ASN A 204 -1.16 -10.48 -6.91
C ASN A 204 -1.76 -9.28 -7.68
N ALA A 205 -2.72 -8.55 -7.08
CA ALA A 205 -3.23 -7.27 -7.58
C ALA A 205 -2.83 -6.10 -6.66
N ARG A 206 -3.14 -6.18 -5.36
CA ARG A 206 -2.74 -5.18 -4.37
C ARG A 206 -2.84 -5.72 -2.94
N VAL A 207 -2.22 -5.00 -2.01
CA VAL A 207 -2.38 -5.13 -0.56
C VAL A 207 -2.72 -3.75 0.01
N LYS A 208 -3.69 -3.71 0.91
CA LYS A 208 -4.04 -2.51 1.70
C LYS A 208 -3.79 -2.84 3.17
N ALA A 209 -3.32 -1.88 3.94
CA ALA A 209 -3.19 -2.00 5.39
C ALA A 209 -3.82 -0.78 6.05
N ARG A 210 -4.47 -0.98 7.19
CA ARG A 210 -5.05 0.10 7.99
C ARG A 210 -4.31 0.22 9.33
N PRO A 211 -3.75 1.41 9.62
CA PRO A 211 -3.15 1.68 10.93
C PRO A 211 -4.23 1.94 11.98
N ILE A 212 -3.89 1.86 13.26
CA ILE A 212 -4.76 2.34 14.35
C ILE A 212 -4.95 3.86 14.19
N PRO A 213 -6.19 4.36 14.15
CA PRO A 213 -6.45 5.78 14.24
C PRO A 213 -5.89 6.33 15.57
N ASP A 214 -5.08 7.38 15.48
CA ASP A 214 -4.76 8.30 16.57
C ASP A 214 -3.85 7.84 17.73
N THR A 215 -3.29 6.62 17.76
CA THR A 215 -2.52 6.16 18.96
C THR A 215 -1.19 5.45 18.76
N SER A 216 -0.89 4.85 17.61
CA SER A 216 0.44 4.21 17.40
C SER A 216 0.87 4.07 15.94
N HIS A 217 -0.01 4.40 14.98
CA HIS A 217 0.13 4.09 13.56
C HIS A 217 0.39 2.61 13.21
N GLN A 218 0.49 1.71 14.20
CA GLN A 218 0.71 0.28 13.97
C GLN A 218 -0.43 -0.33 13.16
N ILE A 219 -0.09 -1.33 12.35
CA ILE A 219 -1.07 -1.99 11.48
C ILE A 219 -1.88 -3.00 12.30
N THR A 220 -3.21 -2.90 12.20
CA THR A 220 -4.15 -3.82 12.84
C THR A 220 -4.94 -4.65 11.85
N GLN A 221 -5.10 -4.16 10.63
CA GLN A 221 -5.88 -4.82 9.59
C GLN A 221 -5.11 -4.79 8.28
N VAL A 222 -5.05 -5.94 7.61
CA VAL A 222 -4.45 -6.10 6.29
C VAL A 222 -5.47 -6.73 5.36
N GLN A 223 -5.60 -6.20 4.15
CA GLN A 223 -6.45 -6.73 3.10
C GLN A 223 -5.59 -7.11 1.91
N THR A 224 -5.66 -8.37 1.46
CA THR A 224 -4.99 -8.85 0.25
C THR A 224 -5.99 -9.00 -0.88
N PHE A 225 -5.65 -8.52 -2.06
CA PHE A 225 -6.46 -8.61 -3.28
C PHE A 225 -5.75 -9.53 -4.28
N ASN A 226 -6.38 -10.66 -4.59
CA ASN A 226 -5.86 -11.66 -5.52
C ASN A 226 -6.82 -11.81 -6.72
N ARG A 227 -6.32 -11.53 -7.92
CA ARG A 227 -7.06 -11.66 -9.19
C ARG A 227 -7.69 -13.04 -9.29
N LEU A 228 -8.97 -13.07 -9.63
CA LEU A 228 -9.66 -14.30 -9.97
C LEU A 228 -9.01 -14.91 -11.23
N SER A 229 -8.71 -16.20 -11.17
CA SER A 229 -8.10 -16.90 -12.29
C SER A 229 -9.05 -16.92 -13.50
N ASN A 230 -8.52 -16.68 -14.70
CA ASN A 230 -9.29 -16.65 -15.96
C ASN A 230 -10.42 -15.61 -16.01
N HIS A 231 -10.36 -14.56 -15.19
CA HIS A 231 -11.39 -13.52 -15.14
C HIS A 231 -10.93 -12.24 -15.83
N ARG A 232 -11.64 -11.80 -16.88
CA ARG A 232 -11.28 -10.62 -17.70
C ARG A 232 -11.63 -9.27 -17.07
N SER A 233 -12.45 -9.29 -16.02
CA SER A 233 -13.17 -8.12 -15.50
C SER A 233 -12.50 -7.47 -14.29
N MET A 234 -11.21 -7.78 -14.10
CA MET A 234 -10.37 -7.15 -13.08
C MET A 234 -10.96 -7.27 -11.66
N LEU A 235 -11.58 -8.42 -11.38
CA LEU A 235 -12.11 -8.79 -10.08
C LEU A 235 -11.11 -9.64 -9.29
N CYS A 236 -11.16 -9.50 -7.99
CA CYS A 236 -10.23 -10.08 -7.03
C CYS A 236 -10.98 -10.73 -5.86
N GLU A 237 -10.42 -11.82 -5.35
CA GLU A 237 -10.66 -12.26 -3.98
C GLU A 237 -10.07 -11.22 -3.02
N LEU A 238 -10.89 -10.68 -2.14
CA LEU A 238 -10.49 -9.88 -1.00
C LEU A 238 -10.50 -10.78 0.23
N ARG A 239 -9.33 -10.89 0.86
CA ARG A 239 -9.16 -11.53 2.18
C ARG A 239 -8.70 -10.50 3.18
N GLU A 240 -9.20 -10.60 4.39
CA GLU A 240 -8.85 -9.70 5.48
C GLU A 240 -8.17 -10.47 6.60
N TYR A 241 -7.14 -9.86 7.17
CA TYR A 241 -6.38 -10.38 8.29
C TYR A 241 -6.39 -9.34 9.39
N ASN A 242 -6.76 -9.76 10.59
CA ASN A 242 -6.88 -8.90 11.75
C ASN A 242 -5.84 -9.31 12.80
N ARG A 243 -5.19 -8.30 13.38
CA ARG A 243 -4.19 -8.47 14.43
C ARG A 243 -4.89 -8.71 15.76
N GLY A 244 -4.60 -9.84 16.41
CA GLY A 244 -5.22 -10.19 17.69
C GLY A 244 -4.65 -9.41 18.88
N ASP A 245 -3.34 -9.20 18.90
CA ASP A 245 -2.62 -8.47 19.96
C ASP A 245 -1.57 -7.52 19.34
N LEU A 246 -1.62 -6.25 19.70
CA LEU A 246 -0.67 -5.23 19.26
C LEU A 246 0.78 -5.49 19.68
N LYS A 247 1.00 -6.31 20.72
CA LYS A 247 2.34 -6.69 21.19
C LYS A 247 3.01 -7.76 20.32
N THR A 248 2.23 -8.51 19.54
CA THR A 248 2.70 -9.59 18.69
C THR A 248 2.48 -9.27 17.23
N LEU A 249 3.15 -9.94 16.30
CA LEU A 249 2.90 -9.84 14.86
C LEU A 249 1.98 -10.99 14.38
N ASP A 250 0.99 -11.36 15.19
CA ASP A 250 0.04 -12.41 14.86
C ASP A 250 -1.22 -11.84 14.19
N PHE A 251 -1.43 -12.24 12.95
CA PHE A 251 -2.55 -11.82 12.11
C PHE A 251 -3.33 -13.06 11.69
N ALA A 252 -4.57 -13.16 12.17
CA ALA A 252 -5.47 -14.23 11.78
C ALA A 252 -6.33 -13.76 10.59
N GLU A 253 -6.49 -14.61 9.59
CA GLU A 253 -7.49 -14.40 8.53
C GLU A 253 -8.88 -14.38 9.16
N ASP A 254 -9.73 -13.43 8.76
CA ASP A 254 -11.15 -13.40 9.08
C ASP A 254 -11.97 -13.89 7.87
N PRO A 255 -12.39 -15.17 7.84
CA PRO A 255 -13.15 -15.72 6.72
C PRO A 255 -14.53 -15.07 6.54
N SER A 256 -15.04 -14.38 7.56
CA SER A 256 -16.33 -13.68 7.47
C SER A 256 -16.25 -12.46 6.57
N GLN A 257 -15.05 -11.90 6.38
CA GLN A 257 -14.76 -10.76 5.50
C GLN A 257 -14.38 -11.18 4.09
N TYR A 258 -14.23 -12.48 3.82
CA TYR A 258 -13.95 -12.96 2.46
C TYR A 258 -15.05 -12.52 1.50
N THR A 259 -14.64 -11.91 0.38
CA THR A 259 -15.57 -11.42 -0.63
C THR A 259 -14.88 -11.15 -1.97
N ILE A 260 -15.66 -11.06 -3.06
CA ILE A 260 -15.17 -10.65 -4.38
C ILE A 260 -15.33 -9.14 -4.57
N ASP A 261 -14.27 -8.45 -4.97
CA ASP A 261 -14.26 -7.01 -5.19
C ASP A 261 -13.40 -6.62 -6.40
N PHE A 262 -13.38 -5.34 -6.77
CA PHE A 262 -12.51 -4.82 -7.80
C PHE A 262 -11.05 -4.77 -7.34
N CYS A 263 -10.15 -5.27 -8.20
CA CYS A 263 -8.72 -5.27 -7.93
C CYS A 263 -8.14 -3.85 -7.82
N PHE A 264 -8.66 -2.90 -8.60
CA PHE A 264 -8.11 -1.53 -8.76
C PHE A 264 -9.17 -0.45 -8.53
N ASP A 265 -10.07 -0.72 -7.59
CA ASP A 265 -11.30 0.06 -7.38
C ASP A 265 -12.27 -0.07 -8.57
N ALA A 266 -13.54 0.21 -8.32
CA ALA A 266 -14.57 0.01 -9.32
C ALA A 266 -14.48 1.09 -10.41
N PRO A 267 -14.56 0.73 -11.70
CA PRO A 267 -14.62 1.70 -12.77
C PRO A 267 -15.98 2.39 -12.79
N GLY A 268 -16.02 3.65 -13.23
CA GLY A 268 -17.28 4.40 -13.37
C GLY A 268 -18.30 3.70 -14.28
N ASP A 269 -17.84 3.05 -15.36
CA ASP A 269 -18.69 2.17 -16.18
C ASP A 269 -17.99 0.81 -16.43
N PRO A 270 -18.40 -0.27 -15.75
CA PRO A 270 -17.81 -1.58 -15.97
C PRO A 270 -18.19 -2.18 -17.33
N PHE A 271 -17.17 -2.49 -18.13
CA PHE A 271 -17.35 -3.04 -19.48
C PHE A 271 -17.94 -4.46 -19.52
N TYR A 272 -17.72 -5.27 -18.48
CA TYR A 272 -18.13 -6.68 -18.47
C TYR A 272 -19.39 -6.92 -17.63
N PRO A 273 -20.30 -7.81 -18.05
CA PRO A 273 -21.57 -8.07 -17.35
C PRO A 273 -21.40 -8.36 -15.86
N GLU A 274 -20.45 -9.23 -15.52
CA GLU A 274 -20.17 -9.64 -14.16
C GLU A 274 -19.59 -8.50 -13.30
N ALA A 275 -18.86 -7.56 -13.91
CA ALA A 275 -18.39 -6.38 -13.21
C ALA A 275 -19.53 -5.38 -12.95
N VAL A 276 -20.53 -5.29 -13.83
CA VAL A 276 -21.76 -4.51 -13.57
C VAL A 276 -22.52 -5.08 -12.36
N VAL A 277 -22.65 -6.40 -12.29
CA VAL A 277 -23.28 -7.06 -11.12
C VAL A 277 -22.50 -6.81 -9.83
N VAL A 278 -21.17 -6.94 -9.86
CA VAL A 278 -20.34 -6.66 -8.68
C VAL A 278 -20.42 -5.18 -8.30
N ALA A 279 -20.37 -4.24 -9.24
CA ALA A 279 -20.54 -2.82 -8.95
C ALA A 279 -21.88 -2.53 -8.25
N LEU A 280 -22.98 -3.13 -8.71
CA LEU A 280 -24.29 -2.98 -8.07
C LEU A 280 -24.28 -3.55 -6.64
N LEU A 281 -23.80 -4.78 -6.47
CA LEU A 281 -23.73 -5.43 -5.16
C LEU A 281 -22.80 -4.69 -4.18
N ARG A 282 -21.80 -3.98 -4.70
CA ARG A 282 -20.92 -3.09 -3.93
C ARG A 282 -21.46 -1.69 -3.74
N ARG A 283 -22.64 -1.39 -4.28
CA ARG A 283 -23.25 -0.04 -4.29
C ARG A 283 -22.32 1.01 -4.88
N HIS A 284 -21.49 0.60 -5.82
CA HIS A 284 -20.65 1.51 -6.57
C HIS A 284 -21.47 2.09 -7.71
N TYR A 285 -22.13 3.20 -7.43
CA TYR A 285 -22.76 4.04 -8.44
C TYR A 285 -21.76 5.15 -8.83
N PRO A 286 -21.55 5.41 -10.13
CA PRO A 286 -20.63 6.38 -10.66
C PRO A 286 -21.11 7.76 -10.29
N GLN A 287 -20.14 8.64 -10.10
CA GLN A 287 -20.39 10.04 -9.88
C GLN A 287 -20.59 10.75 -11.23
N ASP A 288 -21.31 11.87 -11.21
CA ASP A 288 -21.61 12.67 -12.38
C ASP A 288 -20.32 13.02 -13.15
N GLY A 289 -20.24 12.61 -14.42
CA GLY A 289 -19.10 12.90 -15.29
C GLY A 289 -17.95 11.87 -15.29
N GLU A 290 -18.10 10.73 -14.61
CA GLU A 290 -17.17 9.60 -14.73
C GLU A 290 -17.61 8.60 -15.83
N GLY A 291 -16.75 8.38 -16.83
CA GLY A 291 -16.97 7.41 -17.92
C GLY A 291 -17.57 8.01 -19.21
N ASP A 292 -17.84 7.14 -20.20
CA ASP A 292 -18.62 7.51 -21.39
C ASP A 292 -20.12 7.44 -21.01
N PRO A 293 -20.85 8.56 -20.99
CA PRO A 293 -22.23 8.57 -20.53
C PRO A 293 -23.12 7.84 -21.55
N SER A 294 -23.56 6.62 -21.22
CA SER A 294 -24.70 6.00 -21.91
C SER A 294 -25.99 6.81 -21.65
N PRO A 295 -27.02 6.74 -22.50
CA PRO A 295 -28.21 7.60 -22.44
C PRO A 295 -29.13 7.39 -21.24
N THR A 296 -28.81 6.45 -20.33
CA THR A 296 -29.68 6.01 -19.21
C THR A 296 -29.44 6.74 -17.87
N GLY A 297 -28.58 7.79 -17.86
CA GLY A 297 -28.32 8.61 -16.67
C GLY A 297 -27.64 7.85 -15.52
N HIS A 298 -27.76 8.35 -14.27
CA HIS A 298 -27.14 7.77 -13.05
C HIS A 298 -27.60 6.33 -12.71
N SER A 299 -28.61 5.81 -13.44
CA SER A 299 -29.17 4.47 -13.27
C SER A 299 -28.46 3.38 -14.09
N PHE A 300 -27.25 3.66 -14.58
CA PHE A 300 -26.49 2.82 -15.52
C PHE A 300 -26.18 1.36 -15.06
N LEU A 301 -26.60 0.89 -13.88
CA LEU A 301 -26.54 -0.53 -13.53
C LEU A 301 -27.86 -1.26 -13.78
N LEU A 302 -28.99 -0.56 -13.84
CA LEU A 302 -30.34 -1.12 -13.87
C LEU A 302 -31.12 -0.59 -15.08
N ALA A 303 -31.61 -1.49 -15.94
CA ALA A 303 -32.55 -1.18 -17.01
C ALA A 303 -33.99 -1.34 -16.51
N THR A 304 -34.45 -0.45 -15.63
CA THR A 304 -35.76 -0.61 -14.93
C THR A 304 -35.91 -2.00 -14.31
N ALA A 305 -34.83 -2.50 -13.71
CA ALA A 305 -34.68 -3.90 -13.39
C ALA A 305 -35.77 -4.44 -12.47
N SER A 306 -36.24 -5.66 -12.74
CA SER A 306 -37.07 -6.40 -11.79
C SER A 306 -36.18 -7.11 -10.76
N LEU A 307 -36.11 -6.56 -9.55
CA LEU A 307 -35.35 -7.12 -8.44
C LEU A 307 -36.27 -7.85 -7.44
N PRO A 308 -35.84 -8.99 -6.88
CA PRO A 308 -36.60 -9.67 -5.84
C PRO A 308 -36.64 -8.83 -4.56
N PRO A 309 -37.63 -9.02 -3.68
CA PRO A 309 -37.79 -8.20 -2.47
C PRO A 309 -36.53 -8.14 -1.57
N ALA A 310 -35.76 -9.22 -1.52
CA ALA A 310 -34.52 -9.29 -0.74
C ALA A 310 -33.36 -8.45 -1.30
N LEU A 311 -33.49 -7.91 -2.52
CA LEU A 311 -32.53 -7.03 -3.19
C LEU A 311 -33.15 -5.69 -3.59
N ALA A 312 -34.37 -5.39 -3.11
CA ALA A 312 -35.10 -4.19 -3.51
C ALA A 312 -34.34 -2.91 -3.14
N ASP A 313 -33.53 -2.96 -2.09
CA ASP A 313 -32.67 -1.89 -1.61
C ASP A 313 -31.50 -1.54 -2.56
N LEU A 314 -31.21 -2.35 -3.58
CA LEU A 314 -30.24 -2.03 -4.64
C LEU A 314 -30.79 -1.03 -5.66
N SER A 315 -32.11 -0.85 -5.73
CA SER A 315 -32.74 0.15 -6.60
C SER A 315 -32.67 1.58 -6.03
N GLU A 316 -32.36 1.72 -4.75
CA GLU A 316 -32.28 3.02 -4.08
C GLU A 316 -30.89 3.64 -4.29
N TYR A 317 -30.82 4.56 -5.24
CA TYR A 317 -29.63 5.39 -5.47
C TYR A 317 -29.26 6.13 -4.18
N GLN A 318 -28.00 5.98 -3.72
CA GLN A 318 -27.47 6.53 -2.46
C GLN A 318 -27.95 5.86 -1.15
N SER A 319 -28.54 4.66 -1.21
CA SER A 319 -28.84 3.92 0.01
C SER A 319 -27.59 3.74 0.88
N LYS A 320 -27.73 3.97 2.19
CA LYS A 320 -26.66 3.79 3.19
C LYS A 320 -26.50 2.35 3.66
N ALA A 321 -27.27 1.42 3.09
CA ALA A 321 -27.16 0.01 3.41
C ALA A 321 -25.75 -0.50 3.06
N ALA A 322 -25.29 -1.51 3.80
CA ALA A 322 -23.97 -2.09 3.57
C ALA A 322 -23.91 -2.77 2.19
N PRO A 323 -22.72 -2.85 1.57
CA PRO A 323 -22.45 -3.72 0.44
C PRO A 323 -22.77 -5.19 0.74
N TYR A 324 -23.20 -5.93 -0.27
CA TYR A 324 -23.35 -7.38 -0.15
C TYR A 324 -21.98 -8.06 -0.17
N ARG A 325 -21.85 -9.14 0.61
CA ARG A 325 -20.70 -10.05 0.56
C ARG A 325 -20.91 -11.05 -0.57
N ILE A 326 -19.93 -11.15 -1.46
CA ILE A 326 -19.97 -11.94 -2.69
C ILE A 326 -18.96 -13.07 -2.56
N VAL A 327 -19.43 -14.31 -2.54
CA VAL A 327 -18.57 -15.50 -2.36
C VAL A 327 -18.00 -15.97 -3.68
N SER A 328 -18.83 -15.96 -4.72
CA SER A 328 -18.47 -16.40 -6.06
C SER A 328 -19.20 -15.55 -7.10
N VAL A 329 -18.57 -15.44 -8.28
CA VAL A 329 -19.14 -14.84 -9.48
C VAL A 329 -18.77 -15.72 -10.66
N SER A 330 -19.75 -16.01 -11.50
CA SER A 330 -19.57 -16.78 -12.72
C SER A 330 -20.40 -16.18 -13.84
N ASN A 331 -19.79 -16.00 -15.00
CA ASN A 331 -20.47 -15.70 -16.25
C ASN A 331 -20.46 -16.99 -17.08
N GLU A 332 -21.60 -17.36 -17.67
CA GLU A 332 -21.70 -18.53 -18.57
C GLU A 332 -20.83 -18.36 -19.83
N GLY A 333 -20.30 -17.16 -20.08
CA GLY A 333 -19.39 -16.86 -21.18
C GLY A 333 -20.09 -16.74 -22.53
N THR A 334 -21.40 -16.98 -22.56
CA THR A 334 -22.24 -16.88 -23.76
C THR A 334 -22.99 -15.57 -23.76
N ILE A 335 -22.73 -14.76 -24.78
CA ILE A 335 -23.59 -13.65 -25.17
C ILE A 335 -24.61 -14.23 -26.16
N ALA A 336 -25.90 -14.02 -25.88
CA ALA A 336 -26.98 -14.47 -26.75
C ALA A 336 -27.71 -13.26 -27.35
N PRO A 337 -28.35 -13.38 -28.51
CA PRO A 337 -29.25 -12.35 -29.00
C PRO A 337 -30.41 -12.17 -28.02
N HIS A 338 -30.84 -10.92 -27.83
CA HIS A 338 -32.02 -10.60 -27.06
C HIS A 338 -33.29 -10.87 -27.91
N PRO A 339 -34.40 -11.37 -27.34
CA PRO A 339 -35.58 -11.79 -28.11
C PRO A 339 -36.26 -10.69 -28.94
N GLU A 340 -36.09 -9.43 -28.56
CA GLU A 340 -36.71 -8.27 -29.21
C GLU A 340 -35.81 -7.57 -30.24
N ASP A 341 -34.61 -8.11 -30.51
CA ASP A 341 -33.65 -7.60 -31.50
C ASP A 341 -33.31 -6.09 -31.37
N GLY A 342 -33.24 -5.59 -30.14
CA GLY A 342 -32.84 -4.21 -29.84
C GLY A 342 -33.96 -3.17 -30.05
N VAL A 343 -34.12 -2.28 -29.08
CA VAL A 343 -35.00 -1.11 -29.18
C VAL A 343 -34.20 0.16 -28.98
N GLN A 344 -34.60 1.26 -29.62
CA GLN A 344 -33.95 2.54 -29.38
C GLN A 344 -34.13 2.95 -27.91
N CYS A 345 -33.01 3.26 -27.22
CA CYS A 345 -33.04 3.64 -25.82
C CYS A 345 -33.80 4.97 -25.65
N LEU A 346 -34.73 5.03 -24.70
CA LEU A 346 -35.42 6.27 -24.34
C LEU A 346 -34.46 7.16 -23.53
N SER A 347 -34.01 8.28 -24.10
CA SER A 347 -33.16 9.25 -23.39
C SER A 347 -34.00 10.05 -22.39
N SER A 348 -33.80 9.81 -21.09
CA SER A 348 -34.59 10.48 -20.06
C SER A 348 -34.06 11.87 -19.65
N THR A 349 -32.84 12.26 -20.06
CA THR A 349 -32.17 13.43 -19.43
C THR A 349 -31.21 14.25 -20.29
N SER A 350 -31.06 14.02 -21.60
CA SER A 350 -30.13 14.86 -22.38
C SER A 350 -30.76 16.17 -22.84
N SER A 351 -30.40 17.29 -22.18
CA SER A 351 -30.73 18.66 -22.62
C SER A 351 -29.88 19.14 -23.82
N THR A 352 -28.94 18.32 -24.28
CA THR A 352 -28.20 18.51 -25.52
C THR A 352 -28.66 17.47 -26.54
N PRO A 353 -28.97 17.84 -27.79
CA PRO A 353 -29.31 16.89 -28.83
C PRO A 353 -28.06 16.06 -29.14
N ASP A 354 -27.94 14.92 -28.48
CA ASP A 354 -26.91 13.94 -28.79
C ASP A 354 -27.31 13.33 -30.13
N THR A 355 -26.48 13.50 -31.15
CA THR A 355 -26.77 13.00 -32.51
C THR A 355 -26.60 11.49 -32.64
N ASP A 356 -26.29 10.81 -31.54
CA ASP A 356 -25.95 9.41 -31.51
C ASP A 356 -27.17 8.57 -31.11
N THR A 357 -27.60 7.69 -32.01
CA THR A 357 -28.64 6.70 -31.73
C THR A 357 -28.06 5.61 -30.84
N TRP A 358 -28.76 5.33 -29.75
CA TRP A 358 -28.42 4.23 -28.83
C TRP A 358 -29.49 3.15 -28.87
N TRP A 359 -29.04 1.90 -28.82
CA TRP A 359 -29.87 0.71 -28.87
C TRP A 359 -29.69 -0.12 -27.60
N CYS A 360 -30.82 -0.54 -27.05
CA CYS A 360 -30.94 -1.27 -25.79
C CYS A 360 -31.45 -2.68 -26.10
N GLY A 361 -30.80 -3.70 -25.56
CA GLY A 361 -31.23 -5.09 -25.68
C GLY A 361 -31.04 -5.69 -27.07
N PHE A 362 -29.86 -5.52 -27.67
CA PHE A 362 -29.44 -6.36 -28.81
C PHE A 362 -28.94 -7.73 -28.35
N GLU A 363 -28.24 -7.72 -27.23
CA GLU A 363 -27.57 -8.88 -26.66
C GLU A 363 -28.00 -9.05 -25.21
N ARG A 364 -27.94 -10.28 -24.73
CA ARG A 364 -28.15 -10.65 -23.34
C ARG A 364 -26.96 -11.44 -22.80
N ALA A 365 -26.68 -11.22 -21.52
CA ALA A 365 -25.71 -11.98 -20.75
C ALA A 365 -26.33 -12.44 -19.44
N ARG A 366 -25.88 -13.59 -18.96
CA ARG A 366 -26.29 -14.14 -17.66
C ARG A 366 -25.10 -14.25 -16.74
N VAL A 367 -25.25 -13.70 -15.55
CA VAL A 367 -24.26 -13.79 -14.48
C VAL A 367 -24.92 -14.49 -13.29
N THR A 368 -24.18 -15.40 -12.66
CA THR A 368 -24.58 -16.02 -11.41
C THR A 368 -23.62 -15.58 -10.32
N THR A 369 -24.14 -15.19 -9.17
CA THR A 369 -23.36 -14.90 -7.97
C THR A 369 -23.85 -15.74 -6.80
N GLU A 370 -22.96 -16.00 -5.86
CA GLU A 370 -23.34 -16.46 -4.52
C GLU A 370 -23.11 -15.30 -3.56
N ILE A 371 -24.16 -14.85 -2.89
CA ILE A 371 -24.15 -13.68 -2.01
C ILE A 371 -24.68 -14.04 -0.63
N PHE A 372 -24.19 -13.35 0.39
CA PHE A 372 -24.74 -13.49 1.74
C PHE A 372 -25.93 -12.54 1.94
N LEU A 373 -27.10 -13.12 2.22
CA LEU A 373 -28.31 -12.40 2.63
C LEU A 373 -28.68 -12.86 4.02
N ASN A 374 -28.85 -11.92 4.95
CA ASN A 374 -29.21 -12.22 6.35
C ASN A 374 -28.30 -13.30 7.00
N GLY A 375 -27.01 -13.31 6.65
CA GLY A 375 -26.02 -14.26 7.17
C GLY A 375 -26.03 -15.65 6.54
N GLN A 376 -26.84 -15.90 5.50
CA GLN A 376 -26.86 -17.16 4.76
C GLN A 376 -26.43 -16.96 3.29
N PRO A 377 -25.71 -17.92 2.69
CA PRO A 377 -25.39 -17.87 1.27
C PRO A 377 -26.64 -18.17 0.43
N HIS A 378 -26.85 -17.36 -0.61
CA HIS A 378 -27.92 -17.50 -1.59
C HIS A 378 -27.35 -17.38 -3.00
N GLN A 379 -27.89 -18.14 -3.93
CA GLN A 379 -27.55 -17.98 -5.34
C GLN A 379 -28.44 -16.90 -5.94
N ALA A 380 -27.82 -15.89 -6.55
CA ALA A 380 -28.51 -14.87 -7.33
C ALA A 380 -28.15 -14.99 -8.81
N ILE A 381 -29.15 -14.99 -9.67
CA ILE A 381 -29.01 -15.01 -11.13
C ILE A 381 -29.43 -13.66 -11.67
N TRP A 382 -28.57 -13.10 -12.50
CA TRP A 382 -28.70 -11.77 -13.07
C TRP A 382 -28.78 -11.90 -14.58
N ASP A 383 -29.86 -11.41 -15.16
CA ASP A 383 -30.00 -11.26 -16.60
C ASP A 383 -29.67 -9.79 -16.94
N LEU A 384 -28.75 -9.61 -17.87
CA LEU A 384 -28.28 -8.30 -18.33
C LEU A 384 -28.55 -8.13 -19.81
N ILE A 385 -28.85 -6.90 -20.22
CA ILE A 385 -29.01 -6.50 -21.61
C ILE A 385 -27.88 -5.55 -22.03
N SER A 386 -27.52 -5.59 -23.32
CA SER A 386 -26.53 -4.67 -23.88
C SER A 386 -27.12 -3.29 -24.16
N ILE A 387 -26.30 -2.25 -24.04
CA ILE A 387 -26.54 -0.91 -24.56
C ILE A 387 -25.39 -0.56 -25.50
N ALA A 388 -25.72 -0.30 -26.76
CA ALA A 388 -24.73 -0.03 -27.79
C ALA A 388 -25.12 1.21 -28.60
N ASN A 389 -24.13 2.02 -28.95
CA ASN A 389 -24.31 3.13 -29.87
C ASN A 389 -24.28 2.59 -31.32
N GLU A 390 -25.04 3.21 -32.23
CA GLU A 390 -25.12 2.81 -33.64
C GLU A 390 -23.75 2.89 -34.36
N ARG A 391 -22.80 3.67 -33.83
CA ARG A 391 -21.42 3.69 -34.30
C ARG A 391 -20.75 2.33 -34.05
N ARG A 392 -20.38 1.62 -35.12
CA ARG A 392 -19.72 0.28 -35.07
C ARG A 392 -18.44 0.19 -34.22
N SER A 393 -17.82 1.31 -33.88
CA SER A 393 -16.61 1.38 -33.05
C SER A 393 -16.89 1.72 -31.58
N ALA A 394 -18.15 1.95 -31.21
CA ALA A 394 -18.50 2.29 -29.84
C ALA A 394 -18.48 1.06 -28.93
N ALA A 395 -18.20 1.29 -27.64
CA ALA A 395 -18.21 0.24 -26.64
C ALA A 395 -19.63 -0.29 -26.42
N VAL A 396 -19.72 -1.57 -26.08
CA VAL A 396 -20.96 -2.18 -25.57
C VAL A 396 -20.96 -2.03 -24.05
N HIS A 397 -22.07 -1.54 -23.52
CA HIS A 397 -22.32 -1.39 -22.10
C HIS A 397 -23.36 -2.41 -21.64
N TRP A 398 -23.43 -2.74 -20.34
CA TRP A 398 -24.37 -3.74 -19.82
C TRP A 398 -25.26 -3.18 -18.73
N ARG A 399 -26.53 -3.55 -18.72
CA ARG A 399 -27.51 -3.16 -17.69
C ARG A 399 -28.24 -4.38 -17.18
N ILE A 400 -28.46 -4.45 -15.88
CA ILE A 400 -29.25 -5.51 -15.26
C ILE A 400 -30.71 -5.26 -15.60
N GLU A 401 -31.35 -6.25 -16.23
CA GLU A 401 -32.77 -6.25 -16.55
C GLU A 401 -33.57 -6.97 -15.46
N LYS A 402 -33.00 -8.03 -14.90
CA LYS A 402 -33.68 -8.87 -13.91
C LYS A 402 -32.71 -9.56 -12.98
N ALA A 403 -33.15 -9.76 -11.74
CA ALA A 403 -32.47 -10.65 -10.80
C ALA A 403 -33.45 -11.68 -10.23
N GLU A 404 -32.96 -12.88 -9.93
CA GLU A 404 -33.68 -13.94 -9.23
C GLU A 404 -32.81 -14.49 -8.10
N ILE A 405 -33.41 -14.80 -6.94
CA ILE A 405 -32.73 -15.52 -5.86
C ILE A 405 -33.25 -16.95 -5.81
N ARG A 406 -32.34 -17.91 -5.69
CA ARG A 406 -32.63 -19.34 -5.53
C ARG A 406 -32.28 -19.85 -4.14
#